data_AF-A0A224YWL2-F1
#
_entry.id   AF-A0A224YWL2-F1
#
_cell.length_a   1.000
_cell.length_b   1.000
_cell.length_c   1.000
_cell.angle_alpha   90.00
_cell.angle_beta   90.00
_cell.angle_gamma   90.00
#
_symmetry.space_group_name_H-M   'P 1'
#
loop_
_entity.id
_entity.type
_entity.pdbx_description
1 polymer ?
#
loop_
_entity_poly.entity_id
_entity_poly.type
_entity_poly.pdbx_seq_one_letter_code
_entity_poly.pdbx_strand_id
1 'polypeptide(L)'
;MSPSYTFGHKGDCCYCRSTSPAPGTYCPEKSDTVLATTPAYTFGFKHKDLRPDDVPAPGAYCPEKADTVLAVTPAYTFGIKPKDAKPDDIPAPGKYNVPGTDTYKSKSPAYTLSYRTNIPSDHTKKPGPGAHSPERVWMNKSSSPRFTFGIRHSPVAETPKPK
;
A
#
# COMPACT_ATOMS: atom_id res chain seq x y z
N MET A 1 -46.72 -11.41 -29.18
CA MET A 1 -45.92 -11.61 -27.95
C MET A 1 -44.69 -10.74 -28.07
N SER A 2 -44.48 -9.83 -27.12
CA SER A 2 -43.37 -8.87 -27.13
C SER A 2 -42.42 -9.19 -25.97
N PRO A 3 -41.10 -9.10 -26.14
CA PRO A 3 -40.15 -9.41 -25.07
C PRO A 3 -40.10 -8.28 -24.04
N SER A 4 -40.00 -8.65 -22.75
CA SER A 4 -39.74 -7.72 -21.64
C SER A 4 -38.30 -7.91 -21.18
N TYR A 5 -37.53 -6.82 -21.15
CA TYR A 5 -36.16 -6.80 -20.65
C TYR A 5 -36.11 -5.97 -19.36
N THR A 6 -35.42 -6.49 -18.34
CA THR A 6 -35.19 -5.80 -17.07
C THR A 6 -33.70 -5.52 -16.88
N PHE A 7 -33.33 -4.25 -16.64
CA PHE A 7 -32.00 -3.84 -16.22
C PHE A 7 -32.09 -3.38 -14.76
N GLY A 8 -31.39 -4.04 -13.84
CA GLY A 8 -31.22 -3.53 -12.48
C GLY A 8 -30.98 -4.61 -11.43
N HIS A 9 -29.73 -4.74 -10.99
CA HIS A 9 -29.39 -5.44 -9.75
C HIS A 9 -29.78 -4.57 -8.54
N LYS A 10 -30.48 -5.16 -7.57
CA LYS A 10 -30.68 -4.55 -6.25
C LYS A 10 -29.34 -4.55 -5.52
N GLY A 11 -28.63 -3.44 -5.59
CA GLY A 11 -27.51 -3.15 -4.69
C GLY A 11 -28.07 -2.65 -3.37
N ASP A 12 -27.76 -3.35 -2.28
CA ASP A 12 -27.98 -2.83 -0.94
C ASP A 12 -27.07 -1.60 -0.75
N CYS A 13 -27.67 -0.41 -0.84
CA CYS A 13 -26.93 0.83 -0.64
C CYS A 13 -26.81 1.12 0.86
N CYS A 14 -25.66 0.72 1.38
CA CYS A 14 -25.07 1.20 2.61
C CYS A 14 -24.70 2.70 2.50
N TYR A 15 -25.65 3.61 2.69
CA TYR A 15 -25.29 5.03 2.90
C TYR A 15 -26.30 5.76 3.79
N CYS A 16 -26.23 5.51 5.10
CA CYS A 16 -26.78 6.42 6.10
C CYS A 16 -25.68 7.41 6.53
N ARG A 17 -25.31 8.35 5.66
CA ARG A 17 -24.48 9.52 6.05
C ARG A 17 -24.89 10.79 5.30
N SER A 18 -26.19 11.00 5.14
CA SER A 18 -26.78 12.26 4.73
C SER A 18 -28.06 12.48 5.54
N THR A 19 -28.09 13.51 6.37
CA THR A 19 -29.20 13.88 7.28
C THR A 19 -30.37 14.52 6.52
N SER A 20 -30.62 14.11 5.28
CA SER A 20 -31.73 14.63 4.48
C SER A 20 -32.25 13.51 3.57
N PRO A 21 -33.39 12.90 3.92
CA PRO A 21 -34.02 11.90 3.06
C PRO A 21 -34.38 12.52 1.70
N ALA A 22 -34.19 11.78 0.61
CA ALA A 22 -34.50 12.25 -0.74
C ALA A 22 -36.00 12.63 -0.87
N PRO A 23 -36.37 13.57 -1.76
CA PRO A 23 -37.77 13.91 -1.99
C PRO A 23 -38.55 12.64 -2.37
N GLY A 24 -39.64 12.36 -1.63
CA GLY A 24 -40.45 11.15 -1.82
C GLY A 24 -40.09 9.94 -0.97
N THR A 25 -39.08 10.02 -0.09
CA THR A 25 -38.71 8.94 0.84
C THR A 25 -39.31 9.10 2.25
N TYR A 26 -40.13 10.13 2.48
CA TYR A 26 -40.83 10.34 3.74
C TYR A 26 -42.08 9.45 3.81
N CYS A 27 -42.08 8.46 4.71
CA CYS A 27 -43.23 7.60 5.00
C CYS A 27 -43.83 7.98 6.38
N PRO A 28 -44.85 8.86 6.44
CA PRO A 28 -45.42 9.32 7.71
C PRO A 28 -46.07 8.19 8.52
N GLU A 29 -46.63 7.16 7.87
CA GLU A 29 -47.30 6.04 8.56
C GLU A 29 -46.38 5.17 9.43
N LYS A 30 -45.06 5.28 9.26
CA LYS A 30 -44.09 4.54 10.09
C LYS A 30 -43.66 5.33 11.33
N SER A 31 -44.06 6.60 11.44
CA SER A 31 -43.64 7.49 12.52
C SER A 31 -44.34 7.21 13.85
N ASP A 32 -45.50 6.56 13.83
CA ASP A 32 -46.29 6.26 15.04
C ASP A 32 -45.53 5.36 16.02
N THR A 33 -44.74 4.42 15.52
CA THR A 33 -43.90 3.54 16.36
C THR A 33 -42.78 4.28 17.09
N VAL A 34 -42.27 5.36 16.48
CA VAL A 34 -41.21 6.21 17.04
C VAL A 34 -41.79 7.20 18.04
N LEU A 35 -43.01 7.71 17.79
CA LEU A 35 -43.73 8.62 18.69
C LEU A 35 -44.32 7.92 19.92
N ALA A 36 -44.74 6.66 19.80
CA ALA A 36 -45.33 5.89 20.89
C ALA A 36 -44.30 5.35 21.90
N THR A 37 -43.02 5.36 21.55
CA THR A 37 -41.95 4.82 22.40
C THR A 37 -41.33 5.92 23.25
N THR A 38 -41.50 5.86 24.57
CA THR A 38 -40.82 6.79 25.48
C THR A 38 -39.31 6.51 25.51
N PRO A 39 -38.45 7.53 25.44
CA PRO A 39 -37.00 7.33 25.47
C PRO A 39 -36.56 6.83 26.85
N ALA A 40 -35.94 5.65 26.90
CA ALA A 40 -35.36 5.09 28.12
C ALA A 40 -33.95 5.65 28.33
N TYR A 41 -33.78 6.51 29.34
CA TYR A 41 -32.48 7.06 29.74
C TYR A 41 -31.93 6.33 30.96
N THR A 42 -30.64 5.98 30.93
CA THR A 42 -29.91 5.46 32.08
C THR A 42 -28.74 6.38 32.41
N PHE A 43 -28.69 6.91 33.63
CA PHE A 43 -27.53 7.64 34.15
C PHE A 43 -26.88 6.81 35.25
N GLY A 44 -25.66 6.33 35.01
CA GLY A 44 -24.88 5.64 36.04
C GLY A 44 -24.15 4.39 35.56
N PHE A 45 -22.93 4.20 36.07
CA PHE A 45 -22.17 2.98 35.94
C PHE A 45 -22.71 1.94 36.92
N LYS A 46 -23.17 0.79 36.42
CA LYS A 46 -23.53 -0.35 37.26
C LYS A 46 -22.23 -1.06 37.66
N HIS A 47 -21.78 -0.87 38.91
CA HIS A 47 -20.66 -1.64 39.43
C HIS A 47 -21.00 -3.13 39.37
N LYS A 48 -20.08 -3.93 38.82
CA LYS A 48 -20.11 -5.38 39.02
C LYS A 48 -19.88 -5.64 40.50
N ASP A 49 -20.54 -6.66 41.05
CA ASP A 49 -20.38 -7.06 42.44
C ASP A 49 -18.88 -7.15 42.77
N LEU A 50 -18.49 -6.52 43.88
CA LEU A 50 -17.11 -6.55 44.36
C LEU A 50 -16.75 -8.02 44.55
N ARG A 51 -15.70 -8.48 43.85
CA ARG A 51 -15.15 -9.82 44.06
C ARG A 51 -14.84 -9.95 45.57
N PRO A 52 -15.17 -11.08 46.22
CA PRO A 52 -14.74 -11.34 47.58
C PRO A 52 -13.22 -11.18 47.65
N ASP A 53 -12.72 -10.49 48.68
CA ASP A 53 -11.28 -10.38 48.90
C ASP A 53 -10.66 -11.79 48.91
N ASP A 54 -9.56 -11.98 48.18
CA ASP A 54 -8.80 -13.24 48.18
C ASP A 54 -8.05 -13.37 49.52
N VAL A 55 -8.79 -13.53 50.62
CA VAL A 55 -8.22 -13.80 51.93
C VAL A 55 -7.83 -15.29 51.99
N PRO A 56 -6.56 -15.62 52.22
CA PRO A 56 -6.13 -17.01 52.31
C PRO A 56 -6.79 -17.71 53.50
N ALA A 57 -7.09 -19.00 53.34
CA ALA A 57 -7.62 -19.83 54.42
C ALA A 57 -6.70 -19.83 55.66
N PRO A 58 -7.23 -20.06 56.87
CA PRO A 58 -6.39 -20.20 58.07
C PRO A 58 -5.32 -21.27 57.85
N GLY A 59 -4.05 -20.91 58.03
CA GLY A 59 -2.89 -21.79 57.81
C GLY A 59 -2.32 -21.79 56.38
N ALA A 60 -2.93 -21.11 55.42
CA ALA A 60 -2.38 -20.94 54.07
C ALA A 60 -1.34 -19.80 53.97
N TYR A 61 -1.15 -19.04 55.05
CA TYR A 61 -0.13 -18.00 55.12
C TYR A 61 1.28 -18.62 55.25
N CYS A 62 2.16 -18.36 54.29
CA CYS A 62 3.55 -18.82 54.30
C CYS A 62 4.50 -17.61 54.47
N PRO A 63 4.79 -17.18 55.71
CA PRO A 63 5.62 -15.99 55.95
C PRO A 63 7.06 -16.15 55.46
N GLU A 64 7.62 -17.36 55.44
CA GLU A 64 8.99 -17.61 54.97
C GLU A 64 9.23 -17.27 53.49
N LYS A 65 8.16 -17.21 52.69
CA LYS A 65 8.24 -16.82 51.27
C LYS A 65 8.17 -15.30 51.09
N ALA A 66 7.78 -14.56 52.14
CA ALA A 66 7.62 -13.11 52.08
C ALA A 66 8.97 -12.40 51.89
N ASP A 67 10.07 -12.95 52.39
CA ASP A 67 11.40 -12.34 52.28
C ASP A 67 11.83 -12.13 50.83
N THR A 68 11.47 -13.05 49.93
CA THR A 68 11.76 -12.92 48.49
C THR A 68 10.94 -11.81 47.84
N VAL A 69 9.73 -11.55 48.33
CA VAL A 69 8.83 -10.49 47.85
C VAL A 69 9.23 -9.13 48.43
N LEU A 70 9.74 -9.10 49.67
CA LEU A 70 10.20 -7.89 50.36
C LEU A 70 11.59 -7.44 49.90
N ALA A 71 12.48 -8.38 49.54
CA ALA A 71 13.82 -8.08 49.05
C ALA A 71 13.82 -7.44 47.65
N VAL A 72 12.79 -7.70 46.85
CA VAL A 72 12.60 -7.06 45.55
C VAL A 72 11.88 -5.74 45.79
N THR A 73 12.62 -4.62 45.73
CA THR A 73 11.99 -3.30 45.72
C THR A 73 11.09 -3.19 44.48
N PRO A 74 9.75 -3.09 44.63
CA PRO A 74 8.89 -3.00 43.47
C PRO A 74 9.08 -1.64 42.80
N ALA A 75 9.54 -1.65 41.54
CA ALA A 75 9.69 -0.44 40.75
C ALA A 75 8.31 0.01 40.23
N TYR A 76 7.58 0.74 41.06
CA TYR A 76 6.32 1.37 40.65
C TYR A 76 6.60 2.65 39.85
N THR A 77 6.03 2.73 38.66
CA THR A 77 5.99 3.98 37.88
C THR A 77 4.57 4.53 37.92
N PHE A 78 4.39 5.76 38.39
CA PHE A 78 3.13 6.48 38.27
C PHE A 78 3.16 7.36 37.03
N GLY A 79 2.05 7.39 36.28
CA GLY A 79 1.86 8.25 35.12
C GLY A 79 2.07 7.57 33.77
N ILE A 80 1.46 8.17 32.74
CA ILE A 80 1.65 7.79 31.34
C ILE A 80 3.02 8.31 30.92
N LYS A 81 3.93 7.43 30.48
CA LYS A 81 5.13 7.84 29.75
C LYS A 81 4.67 8.40 28.40
N PRO A 82 4.81 9.70 28.12
CA PRO A 82 4.52 10.22 26.80
C PRO A 82 5.46 9.52 25.83
N LYS A 83 4.92 8.89 24.78
CA LYS A 83 5.77 8.48 23.67
C LYS A 83 6.36 9.75 23.09
N ASP A 84 7.66 9.74 22.80
CA ASP A 84 8.29 10.83 22.08
C ASP A 84 7.44 11.12 20.84
N ALA A 85 6.86 12.31 20.79
CA ALA A 85 6.05 12.71 19.66
C ALA A 85 6.95 12.61 18.44
N LYS A 86 6.57 11.77 17.48
CA LYS A 86 7.24 11.75 16.18
C LYS A 86 7.21 13.20 15.70
N PRO A 87 8.35 13.82 15.37
CA PRO A 87 8.31 15.16 14.81
C PRO A 87 7.42 15.09 13.58
N ASP A 88 6.35 15.88 13.58
CA ASP A 88 5.52 16.02 12.39
C ASP A 88 6.45 16.42 11.24
N ASP A 89 6.26 15.84 10.04
CA ASP A 89 7.02 16.19 8.83
C ASP A 89 6.62 17.58 8.32
N ILE A 90 6.65 18.56 9.21
CA ILE A 90 6.38 19.97 8.92
C ILE A 90 7.69 20.56 8.41
N PRO A 91 7.77 20.93 7.12
CA PRO A 91 8.97 21.56 6.59
C PRO A 91 9.24 22.87 7.35
N ALA A 92 10.53 23.12 7.61
CA ALA A 92 10.98 24.39 8.16
C ALA A 92 10.51 25.58 7.29
N PRO A 93 10.41 26.80 7.86
CA PRO A 93 10.12 28.00 7.06
C PRO A 93 11.10 28.11 5.89
N GLY A 94 10.57 28.27 4.67
CA GLY A 94 11.36 28.32 3.43
C GLY A 94 11.74 26.96 2.82
N LYS A 95 11.41 25.83 3.46
CA LYS A 95 11.69 24.47 2.94
C LYS A 95 10.53 23.86 2.16
N TYR A 96 9.47 24.63 1.92
CA TYR A 96 8.35 24.20 1.09
C TYR A 96 8.80 24.06 -0.36
N ASN A 97 8.56 22.89 -0.97
CA ASN A 97 8.78 22.69 -2.38
C ASN A 97 7.63 23.34 -3.16
N VAL A 98 7.90 24.47 -3.83
CA VAL A 98 6.92 25.10 -4.71
C VAL A 98 7.00 24.39 -6.07
N PRO A 99 5.95 23.69 -6.51
CA PRO A 99 5.97 23.04 -7.82
C PRO A 99 6.09 24.10 -8.92
N GLY A 100 6.78 23.75 -10.01
CA GLY A 100 6.92 24.64 -11.16
C GLY A 100 5.55 25.03 -11.73
N THR A 101 5.44 26.24 -12.28
CA THR A 101 4.14 26.81 -12.74
C THR A 101 3.40 25.94 -13.76
N ASP A 102 4.14 25.11 -14.51
CA ASP A 102 3.64 24.16 -15.49
C ASP A 102 2.78 23.03 -14.89
N THR A 103 2.86 22.79 -13.57
CA THR A 103 2.07 21.73 -12.92
C THR A 103 0.61 22.12 -12.73
N TYR A 104 0.31 23.42 -12.63
CA TYR A 104 -1.04 23.91 -12.33
C TYR A 104 -1.55 24.92 -13.34
N LYS A 105 -0.70 25.41 -14.24
CA LYS A 105 -1.07 26.37 -15.28
C LYS A 105 -0.51 25.90 -16.62
N SER A 106 -1.37 25.92 -17.64
CA SER A 106 -0.92 25.67 -19.00
C SER A 106 0.05 26.77 -19.45
N LYS A 107 1.16 26.36 -20.06
CA LYS A 107 2.09 27.28 -20.72
C LYS A 107 1.39 27.99 -21.87
N SER A 108 1.73 29.26 -22.07
CA SER A 108 1.38 29.95 -23.31
C SER A 108 2.04 29.25 -24.51
N PRO A 109 1.41 29.27 -25.69
CA PRO A 109 2.03 28.72 -26.89
C PRO A 109 3.38 29.39 -27.17
N ALA A 110 4.41 28.58 -27.42
CA ALA A 110 5.74 29.05 -27.79
C ALA A 110 5.91 29.02 -29.31
N TYR A 111 5.92 30.19 -29.96
CA TYR A 111 6.06 30.32 -31.41
C TYR A 111 7.52 30.47 -31.84
N THR A 112 7.89 29.91 -32.99
CA THR A 112 9.19 30.12 -33.64
C THR A 112 8.96 30.49 -35.10
N LEU A 113 9.77 31.40 -35.65
CA LEU A 113 9.73 31.74 -37.07
C LEU A 113 10.42 30.68 -37.95
N SER A 114 11.33 29.90 -37.36
CA SER A 114 12.08 28.84 -38.03
C SER A 114 11.44 27.47 -37.82
N TYR A 115 11.70 26.55 -38.76
CA TYR A 115 11.26 25.16 -38.69
C TYR A 115 11.90 24.44 -37.48
N ARG A 116 11.10 23.71 -36.72
CA ARG A 116 11.57 22.86 -35.62
C ARG A 116 11.86 21.46 -36.16
N THR A 117 13.11 21.18 -36.54
CA THR A 117 13.56 19.80 -36.71
C THR A 117 13.76 19.18 -35.33
N ASN A 118 12.86 18.28 -34.92
CA ASN A 118 13.22 17.30 -33.89
C ASN A 118 14.21 16.33 -34.55
N ILE A 119 15.50 16.68 -34.54
CA ILE A 119 16.54 15.77 -34.99
C ILE A 119 16.45 14.59 -34.01
N PRO A 120 16.08 13.38 -34.45
CA PRO A 120 16.10 12.24 -33.56
C PRO A 120 17.53 12.11 -33.05
N SER A 121 17.71 12.35 -31.75
CA SER A 121 19.01 12.16 -31.11
C SER A 121 19.40 10.71 -31.35
N ASP A 122 20.64 10.49 -31.80
CA ASP A 122 21.18 9.16 -32.06
C ASP A 122 21.41 8.46 -30.72
N HIS A 123 20.38 7.78 -30.23
CA HIS A 123 20.40 6.98 -29.00
C HIS A 123 21.10 5.63 -29.22
N THR A 124 21.69 5.39 -30.38
CA THR A 124 22.47 4.18 -30.64
C THR A 124 23.72 4.24 -29.77
N LYS A 125 23.80 3.34 -28.79
CA LYS A 125 25.04 3.11 -28.03
C LYS A 125 26.07 2.53 -28.99
N LYS A 126 26.83 3.39 -29.67
CA LYS A 126 27.93 2.98 -30.56
C LYS A 126 29.09 2.54 -29.68
N PRO A 127 29.38 1.23 -29.59
CA PRO A 127 30.55 0.78 -28.84
C PRO A 127 31.80 1.42 -29.44
N GLY A 128 32.70 1.88 -28.57
CA GLY A 128 34.00 2.39 -29.01
C GLY A 128 34.85 1.30 -29.68
N PRO A 129 35.93 1.67 -30.38
CA PRO A 129 36.91 0.70 -30.89
C PRO A 129 37.42 -0.16 -29.73
N GLY A 130 37.28 -1.48 -29.83
CA GLY A 130 37.64 -2.45 -28.78
C GLY A 130 36.51 -2.85 -27.81
N ALA A 131 35.35 -2.19 -27.84
CA ALA A 131 34.18 -2.63 -27.06
C ALA A 131 33.38 -3.78 -27.73
N HIS A 132 33.84 -4.22 -28.90
CA HIS A 132 33.35 -5.44 -29.54
C HIS A 132 34.13 -6.66 -29.01
N SER A 133 33.46 -7.57 -28.32
CA SER A 133 34.06 -8.83 -27.82
C SER A 133 33.46 -10.04 -28.57
N PRO A 134 34.02 -10.44 -29.73
CA PRO A 134 33.50 -11.58 -30.50
C PRO A 134 33.64 -12.92 -29.77
N GLU A 135 34.53 -13.00 -28.78
CA GLU A 135 34.69 -14.16 -27.89
C GLU A 135 33.50 -14.37 -26.94
N ARG A 136 32.65 -13.35 -26.74
CA ARG A 136 31.50 -13.37 -25.82
C ARG A 136 30.17 -13.71 -26.52
N VAL A 137 30.21 -14.23 -27.76
CA VAL A 137 29.01 -14.56 -28.57
C VAL A 137 28.25 -15.80 -28.08
N TRP A 138 28.83 -16.63 -27.23
CA TRP A 138 28.18 -17.83 -26.68
C TRP A 138 27.04 -17.53 -25.68
N MET A 139 26.88 -16.27 -25.24
CA MET A 139 25.77 -15.88 -24.36
C MET A 139 24.39 -15.88 -25.05
N ASN A 140 24.33 -15.72 -26.38
CA ASN A 140 23.08 -15.69 -27.14
C ASN A 140 22.94 -16.80 -28.19
N LYS A 141 23.93 -17.70 -28.27
CA LYS A 141 23.95 -18.83 -29.21
C LYS A 141 24.49 -20.07 -28.51
N SER A 142 23.94 -21.24 -28.85
CA SER A 142 24.29 -22.54 -28.27
C SER A 142 25.69 -23.05 -28.64
N SER A 143 26.43 -22.37 -29.52
CA SER A 143 27.78 -22.77 -29.95
C SER A 143 28.61 -21.60 -30.46
N SER A 144 29.92 -21.65 -30.23
CA SER A 144 30.88 -20.64 -30.68
C SER A 144 30.99 -20.58 -32.21
N PRO A 145 31.15 -19.38 -32.81
CA PRO A 145 31.31 -19.27 -34.26
C PRO A 145 32.55 -20.01 -34.75
N ARG A 146 32.37 -20.91 -35.72
CA ARG A 146 33.46 -21.61 -36.41
C ARG A 146 33.86 -20.83 -37.66
N PHE A 147 35.01 -20.18 -37.62
CA PHE A 147 35.57 -19.48 -38.78
C PHE A 147 36.40 -20.45 -39.63
N THR A 148 36.17 -20.46 -40.95
CA THR A 148 36.97 -21.20 -41.93
C THR A 148 37.45 -20.24 -43.01
N PHE A 149 38.75 -20.19 -43.28
CA PHE A 149 39.34 -19.32 -44.32
C PHE A 149 39.37 -19.97 -45.72
N GLY A 150 38.58 -21.02 -45.97
CA GLY A 150 38.61 -21.76 -47.23
C GLY A 150 37.41 -21.45 -48.12
N ILE A 151 37.66 -21.23 -49.42
CA ILE A 151 36.60 -21.23 -50.43
C ILE A 151 36.04 -22.66 -50.51
N ARG A 152 34.79 -22.83 -50.06
CA ARG A 152 34.09 -24.12 -50.13
C ARG A 152 33.57 -24.33 -51.55
N HIS A 153 34.44 -24.81 -52.44
CA HIS A 153 34.02 -25.28 -53.75
C HIS A 153 33.20 -26.58 -53.58
N SER A 154 31.88 -26.44 -53.69
CA SER A 154 30.88 -27.50 -53.84
C SER A 154 30.60 -28.42 -52.64
N PRO A 155 29.39 -29.02 -52.56
CA PRO A 155 28.90 -29.76 -51.40
C PRO A 155 29.25 -31.25 -51.50
N VAL A 156 30.52 -31.62 -51.35
CA VAL A 156 30.90 -33.00 -51.01
C VAL A 156 32.07 -32.92 -50.03
N ALA A 157 31.74 -32.80 -48.75
CA ALA A 157 32.69 -33.06 -47.67
C ALA A 157 32.48 -34.51 -47.25
N GLU A 158 33.39 -35.38 -47.67
CA GLU A 158 33.47 -36.76 -47.25
C GLU A 158 33.51 -36.83 -45.71
N THR A 159 32.58 -37.56 -45.12
CA THR A 159 32.69 -37.97 -43.72
C THR A 159 33.65 -39.16 -43.66
N PRO A 160 34.71 -39.12 -42.84
CA PRO A 160 35.52 -40.32 -42.62
C PRO A 160 34.69 -41.31 -41.79
N LYS A 161 34.48 -42.53 -42.31
CA LYS A 161 33.83 -43.63 -41.60
C LYS A 161 34.69 -44.07 -40.40
N PRO A 162 34.08 -44.37 -39.24
CA PRO A 162 34.81 -44.91 -38.10
C PRO A 162 35.20 -46.37 -38.33
N LYS A 163 36.39 -46.76 -37.84
CA LYS A 163 36.82 -48.16 -37.65
C LYS A 163 36.27 -48.70 -36.34
#